data_AF-A0A5C6B0Q0-F1
#
_entry.id   AF-A0A5C6B0Q0-F1
#
_cell.length_a   1.000
_cell.length_b   1.000
_cell.length_c   1.000
_cell.angle_alpha   90.00
_cell.angle_beta   90.00
_cell.angle_gamma   90.00
#
_symmetry.space_group_name_H-M   'P 1'
#
loop_
_entity.id
_entity.type
_entity.pdbx_description
1 polymer ?
#
loop_
_entity_poly.entity_id
_entity_poly.type
_entity_poly.pdbx_seq_one_letter_code
_entity_poly.pdbx_strand_id
1 'polypeptide(L)'
;MSVAKAVTIATKGLTFDIVRQSGLFPPIHLLNSFLRCGVDDAGSEIILQWEPFTLNASEYDEFYETCKTLMGNLAVDGLGCDAYAGWFSAATVLHKNG
;
A
#
# COMPACT_ATOMS: atom_id res chain seq x y z
N MET A 1 -10.49 -4.26 -14.15
CA MET A 1 -10.35 -5.10 -12.94
C MET A 1 -9.63 -4.29 -11.87
N SER A 2 -10.07 -4.35 -10.61
CA SER A 2 -9.54 -3.51 -9.53
C SER A 2 -8.07 -3.80 -9.21
N VAL A 3 -7.64 -5.05 -9.40
CA VAL A 3 -6.23 -5.46 -9.24
C VAL A 3 -5.28 -4.67 -10.15
N ALA A 4 -5.57 -4.57 -11.45
CA ALA A 4 -4.74 -3.81 -12.38
C ALA A 4 -4.62 -2.32 -12.00
N LYS A 5 -5.68 -1.73 -11.42
CA LYS A 5 -5.65 -0.37 -10.87
C LYS A 5 -4.73 -0.29 -9.66
N ALA A 6 -4.87 -1.23 -8.72
CA ALA A 6 -4.02 -1.32 -7.53
C ALA A 6 -2.54 -1.52 -7.91
N VAL A 7 -2.22 -2.36 -8.91
CA VAL A 7 -0.85 -2.54 -9.43
C VAL A 7 -0.31 -1.25 -10.06
N THR A 8 -1.15 -0.50 -10.79
CA THR A 8 -0.75 0.81 -11.33
C THR A 8 -0.44 1.80 -10.21
N ILE A 9 -1.23 1.81 -9.13
CA ILE A 9 -0.98 2.64 -7.96
C ILE A 9 0.30 2.19 -7.26
N ALA A 10 0.52 0.88 -7.07
CA ALA A 10 1.71 0.35 -6.42
C ALA A 10 3.01 0.61 -7.18
N THR A 11 2.94 0.75 -8.50
CA THR A 11 4.12 1.00 -9.36
C THR A 11 4.43 2.48 -9.52
N LYS A 12 3.45 3.37 -9.30
CA LYS A 12 3.60 4.81 -9.50
C LYS A 12 3.52 5.64 -8.22
N GLY A 13 2.88 5.10 -7.19
CA GLY A 13 2.63 5.76 -5.92
C GLY A 13 3.85 5.67 -5.01
N LEU A 14 4.26 6.81 -4.47
CA LEU A 14 5.40 6.93 -3.56
C LEU A 14 5.13 6.21 -2.24
N THR A 15 3.87 6.09 -1.85
CA THR A 15 3.46 5.35 -0.67
C THR A 15 3.87 3.87 -0.74
N PHE A 16 3.94 3.28 -1.93
CA PHE A 16 4.38 1.89 -2.10
C PHE A 16 5.91 1.72 -2.09
N ASP A 17 6.68 2.80 -2.17
CA ASP A 17 8.12 2.71 -1.86
C ASP A 17 8.34 2.37 -0.39
N ILE A 18 7.47 2.85 0.52
CA ILE A 18 7.52 2.50 1.95
C ILE A 18 7.27 1.01 2.15
N VAL A 19 6.31 0.44 1.41
CA VAL A 19 6.01 -1.01 1.41
C VAL A 19 7.24 -1.80 0.99
N ARG A 20 7.83 -1.42 -0.15
CA ARG A 20 9.05 -2.06 -0.67
C ARG A 20 10.23 -1.96 0.31
N GLN A 21 10.43 -0.80 0.92
CA GLN A 21 11.57 -0.54 1.82
C GLN A 21 11.42 -1.19 3.20
N SER A 22 10.21 -1.20 3.75
CA SER A 22 9.93 -1.79 5.08
C SER A 22 9.86 -3.32 5.03
N GLY A 23 9.61 -3.91 3.86
CA GLY A 23 9.31 -5.35 3.74
C GLY A 23 7.96 -5.75 4.34
N LEU A 24 7.10 -4.77 4.65
CA LEU A 24 5.80 -4.96 5.27
C LEU A 24 4.68 -4.60 4.31
N PHE A 25 3.55 -5.30 4.43
CA PHE A 25 2.36 -5.08 3.62
C PHE A 25 1.14 -4.82 4.49
N PRO A 26 0.30 -3.81 4.16
CA PRO A 26 -0.87 -3.50 4.97
C PRO A 26 -1.95 -4.59 4.82
N PRO A 27 -2.61 -5.02 5.91
CA PRO A 27 -3.80 -5.86 5.83
C PRO A 27 -4.90 -5.23 4.97
N ILE A 28 -5.77 -6.07 4.41
CA ILE A 28 -6.82 -5.67 3.46
C ILE A 28 -7.66 -4.47 3.91
N HIS A 29 -8.00 -4.36 5.19
CA HIS A 29 -8.83 -3.25 5.69
C HIS A 29 -8.09 -1.91 5.64
N LEU A 30 -6.79 -1.89 5.95
CA LEU A 30 -5.94 -0.70 5.85
C LEU A 30 -5.66 -0.36 4.39
N LEU A 31 -5.33 -1.36 3.56
CA LEU A 31 -5.13 -1.15 2.13
C LEU A 31 -6.39 -0.58 1.47
N ASN A 32 -7.56 -1.15 1.75
CA ASN A 32 -8.82 -0.64 1.22
C ASN A 32 -9.17 0.74 1.76
N SER A 33 -8.72 1.09 2.97
CA SER A 33 -8.87 2.47 3.45
C SER A 33 -8.04 3.46 2.64
N PHE A 34 -6.83 3.08 2.22
CA PHE A 34 -6.01 3.87 1.30
C PHE A 34 -6.63 3.90 -0.11
N LEU A 35 -7.03 2.77 -0.68
CA LEU A 35 -7.61 2.76 -2.03
C LEU A 35 -8.91 3.57 -2.14
N ARG A 36 -9.66 3.71 -1.02
CA ARG A 36 -10.84 4.58 -0.93
C ARG A 36 -10.53 6.07 -0.78
N CYS A 37 -9.33 6.47 -0.35
CA CYS A 37 -9.02 7.91 -0.26
C CYS A 37 -8.85 8.55 -1.65
N GLY A 38 -8.51 7.75 -2.67
CA GLY A 38 -8.43 8.22 -4.05
C GLY A 38 -7.18 9.04 -4.37
N VAL A 39 -6.23 9.12 -3.44
CA VAL A 39 -5.07 10.01 -3.55
C VAL A 39 -3.85 9.45 -2.81
N ASP A 40 -2.68 9.56 -3.45
CA ASP A 40 -1.38 9.39 -2.83
C ASP A 40 -0.68 10.75 -2.85
N ASP A 41 -0.61 11.37 -1.69
CA ASP A 41 -0.08 12.71 -1.45
C ASP A 41 1.11 12.69 -0.49
N ALA A 42 1.84 11.55 -0.38
CA ALA A 42 2.88 11.25 0.62
C ALA A 42 4.09 12.22 0.63
N GLY A 43 3.84 13.51 0.88
CA GLY A 43 4.81 14.59 1.00
C GLY A 43 5.47 15.05 -0.31
N SER A 44 4.97 14.64 -1.47
CA SER A 44 5.57 14.96 -2.77
C SER A 44 4.81 16.04 -3.54
N GLU A 45 5.50 16.79 -4.41
CA GLU A 45 4.85 17.74 -5.32
C GLU A 45 3.95 17.04 -6.36
N ILE A 46 4.19 15.75 -6.60
CA ILE A 46 3.41 14.91 -7.51
C ILE A 46 2.33 14.19 -6.70
N ILE A 47 1.08 14.55 -6.96
CA ILE A 47 -0.09 13.90 -6.38
C ILE A 47 -0.60 12.87 -7.39
N LEU A 48 -0.64 11.60 -7.00
CA LEU A 48 -1.31 10.57 -7.79
C LEU A 48 -2.77 10.49 -7.35
N GLN A 49 -3.71 10.63 -8.29
CA GLN A 49 -5.15 10.53 -8.01
C GLN A 49 -5.78 9.38 -8.78
N TRP A 50 -6.82 8.78 -8.21
CA TRP A 50 -7.61 7.72 -8.85
C TRP A 50 -9.06 7.74 -8.36
N GLU A 51 -9.93 7.08 -9.13
CA GLU A 51 -11.31 6.81 -8.71
C GLU A 51 -11.32 5.85 -7.52
N PRO A 52 -11.88 6.21 -6.35
CA PRO A 52 -11.91 5.38 -5.14
C PRO A 52 -12.46 3.97 -5.38
N PHE A 53 -11.82 2.97 -4.78
CA PHE A 53 -12.27 1.58 -4.89
C PHE A 53 -11.78 0.73 -3.71
N THR A 54 -12.26 -0.51 -3.68
CA THR A 54 -11.81 -1.54 -2.74
C THR A 54 -11.51 -2.83 -3.49
N LEU A 55 -10.59 -3.62 -2.96
CA LEU A 55 -10.37 -5.00 -3.33
C LEU A 55 -11.21 -5.91 -2.44
N ASN A 56 -11.82 -6.94 -3.02
CA ASN A 56 -12.31 -8.08 -2.24
C ASN A 56 -11.14 -8.99 -1.82
N ALA A 57 -11.42 -10.05 -1.06
CA ALA A 57 -10.38 -10.95 -0.55
C ALA A 57 -9.53 -11.60 -1.67
N SER A 58 -10.17 -12.11 -2.73
CA SER A 58 -9.45 -12.73 -3.85
C SER A 58 -8.61 -11.72 -4.62
N GLU A 59 -9.13 -10.50 -4.83
CA GLU A 59 -8.39 -9.43 -5.50
C GLU A 59 -7.21 -8.94 -4.65
N TYR A 60 -7.36 -8.93 -3.32
CA TYR A 60 -6.29 -8.60 -2.38
C TYR A 60 -5.18 -9.64 -2.45
N ASP A 61 -5.51 -10.93 -2.43
CA ASP A 61 -4.52 -12.01 -2.51
C ASP A 61 -3.75 -11.95 -3.85
N GLU A 62 -4.44 -11.76 -4.97
CA GLU A 62 -3.83 -11.59 -6.28
C GLU A 62 -2.90 -10.37 -6.33
N PHE A 63 -3.36 -9.25 -5.78
CA PHE A 63 -2.57 -8.02 -5.70
C PHE A 63 -1.34 -8.19 -4.81
N TYR A 64 -1.48 -8.85 -3.66
CA TYR A 64 -0.41 -9.12 -2.72
C TYR A 64 0.69 -10.00 -3.34
N GLU A 65 0.31 -11.09 -4.03
CA GLU A 65 1.29 -11.94 -4.73
C GLU A 65 1.98 -11.18 -5.88
N THR A 66 1.26 -10.29 -6.56
CA THR A 66 1.86 -9.39 -7.56
C THR A 66 2.88 -8.46 -6.91
N CYS A 67 2.55 -7.84 -5.78
CA CYS A 67 3.47 -6.98 -5.04
C CYS A 67 4.71 -7.74 -4.55
N LYS A 68 4.57 -8.98 -4.07
CA LYS A 68 5.73 -9.82 -3.70
C LYS A 68 6.65 -10.08 -4.89
N THR A 69 6.08 -10.32 -6.07
CA THR A 69 6.87 -10.52 -7.29
C THR A 69 7.61 -9.25 -7.70
N LEU A 70 7.00 -8.07 -7.52
CA LEU A 70 7.58 -6.78 -7.91
C LEU A 70 8.59 -6.21 -6.88
N MET A 71 8.38 -6.48 -5.59
CA MET A 71 9.03 -5.79 -4.49
C MET A 71 9.88 -6.70 -3.59
N GLY A 72 9.76 -8.02 -3.74
CA GLY A 72 10.48 -9.02 -2.94
C GLY A 72 9.62 -9.64 -1.84
N ASN A 73 10.26 -10.21 -0.81
CA ASN A 73 9.53 -10.81 0.30
C ASN A 73 8.85 -9.72 1.13
N LEU A 74 7.53 -9.78 1.17
CA LEU A 74 6.68 -8.92 1.99
C LEU A 74 6.00 -9.75 3.07
N ALA A 75 5.85 -9.19 4.26
CA ALA A 75 5.09 -9.78 5.36
C ALA A 75 3.86 -8.91 5.66
N VAL A 76 2.67 -9.52 5.75
CA VAL A 76 1.46 -8.79 6.14
C VAL A 76 1.52 -8.48 7.63
N ASP A 77 1.49 -7.19 8.00
CA ASP A 77 1.49 -6.75 9.39
C ASP A 77 0.65 -5.47 9.53
N GLY A 78 -0.24 -5.42 10.51
CA GLY A 78 -1.10 -4.26 10.79
C GLY A 78 -0.41 -3.16 11.60
N LEU A 79 0.78 -3.39 12.17
CA LEU A 79 1.52 -2.44 12.99
C LEU A 79 0.72 -1.82 14.16
N GLY A 80 -0.33 -2.52 14.62
CA GLY A 80 -1.27 -2.01 15.62
C GLY A 80 -2.02 -0.74 15.20
N CYS A 81 -2.11 -0.46 13.89
CA CYS A 81 -2.74 0.73 13.35
C CYS A 81 -4.17 0.46 12.88
N ASP A 82 -5.09 1.39 13.18
CA ASP A 82 -6.49 1.32 12.74
C ASP A 82 -6.78 2.13 11.45
N ALA A 83 -5.81 2.92 11.00
CA ALA A 83 -5.94 3.81 9.85
C ALA A 83 -4.71 3.75 8.94
N TYR A 84 -4.93 3.88 7.62
CA TYR A 84 -3.85 3.76 6.62
C TYR A 84 -2.74 4.81 6.83
N ALA A 85 -3.10 6.04 7.19
CA ALA A 85 -2.11 7.10 7.44
C ALA A 85 -1.17 6.76 8.61
N GLY A 86 -1.72 6.18 9.68
CA GLY A 86 -0.93 5.68 10.81
C GLY A 86 -0.02 4.53 10.40
N TRP A 87 -0.54 3.60 9.59
CA TRP A 87 0.22 2.47 9.09
C TRP A 87 1.44 2.89 8.26
N PHE A 88 1.25 3.75 7.25
CA PHE A 88 2.37 4.23 6.42
C PHE A 88 3.38 5.04 7.22
N SER A 89 2.92 5.82 8.20
CA SER A 89 3.82 6.55 9.12
C SER A 89 4.67 5.59 9.95
N ALA A 90 4.06 4.54 10.52
CA ALA A 90 4.76 3.54 11.32
C ALA A 90 5.76 2.72 10.47
N ALA A 91 5.35 2.28 9.28
CA ALA A 91 6.21 1.55 8.35
C ALA A 91 7.44 2.40 7.90
N THR A 92 7.25 3.71 7.72
CA THR A 92 8.36 4.64 7.40
C THR A 92 9.38 4.73 8.52
N VAL A 93 8.95 4.71 9.78
CA VAL A 93 9.86 4.73 10.94
C VAL A 93 10.69 3.44 11.01
N LEU A 94 10.07 2.30 10.74
CA LEU A 94 10.76 1.00 10.73
C LEU A 94 11.84 0.94 9.65
N HIS A 95 11.58 1.51 8.47
CA HIS A 95 12.61 1.65 7.42
C HIS A 95 13.84 2.43 7.90
N LYS A 96 13.67 3.53 8.65
CA LYS A 96 14.80 4.37 9.09
C LYS A 96 15.67 3.73 10.18
N ASN A 97 15.20 2.67 10.81
CA ASN A 97 15.89 1.98 11.90
C ASN A 97 16.47 0.61 11.49
N GLY A 98 16.31 0.21 10.22
CA GLY A 98 16.82 -1.03 9.64
C GLY A 98 18.14 -0.89 8.91
#